data_AF-A0A480AKV6-F1
#
_entry.id   AF-A0A480AKV6-F1
#
_cell.length_a   1.000
_cell.length_b   1.000
_cell.length_c   1.000
_cell.angle_alpha   90.00
_cell.angle_beta   90.00
_cell.angle_gamma   90.00
#
_symmetry.space_group_name_H-M   'P 1'
#
loop_
_entity.id
_entity.type
_entity.pdbx_description
1 polymer ?
#
loop_
_entity_poly.entity_id
_entity_poly.type
_entity_poly.pdbx_seq_one_letter_code
_entity_poly.pdbx_strand_id
1 'polypeptide(L)'
;MDPTTPPLRDPHAPAGFAGGQPFGLVPEMVHGGALSNALQDDALWVPQSEGVWFKPLMLNVSQGYFVNLLRVRKAGVLSCHRHTGPVHAFVLKGRWYYLEHDWVAEEGSYAFEPPGEIHTLYVPPDVPEMITLFHATGGYVYIDADGNPVGYEDVFSKIGHARKHYEAIGLGADHVQRFIR
;
A
#
# COMPACT_ATOMS: atom_id res chain seq x y z
N MET A 1 3.37 -1.18 25.88
CA MET A 1 2.96 0.20 26.17
C MET A 1 1.62 0.42 25.49
N ASP A 2 0.63 0.94 26.21
CA ASP A 2 -0.67 1.28 25.64
C ASP A 2 -0.50 2.38 24.59
N PRO A 3 -0.76 2.12 23.29
CA PRO A 3 -0.60 3.10 22.22
C PRO A 3 -1.61 4.26 22.29
N THR A 4 -2.57 4.22 23.23
CA THR A 4 -3.58 5.26 23.42
C THR A 4 -3.19 6.36 24.41
N THR A 5 -2.09 6.18 25.17
CA THR A 5 -1.55 7.27 25.99
C THR A 5 -0.80 8.25 25.08
N PRO A 6 -1.24 9.51 24.94
CA PRO A 6 -0.49 10.49 24.17
C PRO A 6 0.93 10.60 24.75
N PRO A 7 1.99 10.68 23.93
CA PRO A 7 3.31 10.93 24.47
C PRO A 7 3.26 12.21 25.31
N LEU A 8 3.85 12.15 26.50
CA LEU A 8 4.03 13.32 27.36
C LEU A 8 4.67 14.42 26.52
N ARG A 9 3.94 15.51 26.30
CA ARG A 9 4.46 16.67 25.59
C ARG A 9 5.60 17.25 26.42
N ASP A 10 6.75 17.47 25.78
CA ASP A 10 7.87 18.16 26.42
C ASP A 10 7.40 19.55 26.90
N PRO A 11 7.48 19.85 28.21
CA PRO A 11 7.06 21.14 28.75
C PRO A 11 7.91 22.31 28.23
N HIS A 12 9.07 22.03 27.62
CA HIS A 12 9.96 23.01 26.99
C HIS A 12 9.79 23.09 25.48
N ALA A 13 8.84 22.35 24.89
CA ALA A 13 8.58 22.41 23.46
C ALA A 13 8.14 23.83 23.03
N PRO A 14 8.55 24.30 21.84
CA PRO A 14 8.02 25.53 21.27
C PRO A 14 6.50 25.50 21.18
N ALA A 15 5.87 26.66 21.35
CA ALA A 15 4.43 26.78 21.15
C ALA A 15 4.06 26.41 19.71
N GLY A 16 3.02 25.58 19.56
CA GLY A 16 2.46 25.24 18.25
C GLY A 16 1.72 26.42 17.62
N PHE A 17 1.28 26.24 16.37
CA PHE A 17 0.45 27.22 15.68
C PHE A 17 -0.85 27.49 16.46
N ALA A 18 -1.09 28.76 16.80
CA ALA A 18 -2.22 29.17 17.64
C ALA A 18 -3.48 29.56 16.84
N GLY A 19 -3.38 29.65 15.50
CA GLY A 19 -4.52 29.92 14.64
C GLY A 19 -5.44 28.71 14.47
N GLY A 20 -6.67 28.95 14.04
CA GLY A 20 -7.58 27.88 13.65
C GLY A 20 -7.09 27.18 12.38
N GLN A 21 -7.40 25.89 12.26
CA GLN A 21 -7.21 25.17 10.99
C GLN A 21 -8.20 25.65 9.94
N PRO A 22 -7.87 25.53 8.63
CA PRO A 22 -8.82 25.83 7.56
C PRO A 22 -10.12 25.01 7.68
N PHE A 23 -11.25 25.64 7.32
CA PHE A 23 -12.53 24.95 7.27
C PHE A 23 -12.49 23.80 6.25
N GLY A 24 -13.01 22.63 6.62
CA GLY A 24 -13.08 21.45 5.76
C GLY A 24 -11.81 20.61 5.66
N LEU A 25 -10.78 20.89 6.49
CA LEU A 25 -9.58 20.05 6.56
C LEU A 25 -9.95 18.62 6.96
N VAL A 26 -9.54 17.65 6.15
CA VAL A 26 -9.66 16.23 6.51
C VAL A 26 -8.67 15.94 7.64
N PRO A 27 -9.07 15.23 8.72
CA PRO A 27 -8.19 14.97 9.85
C PRO A 27 -6.86 14.35 9.44
N GLU A 28 -5.78 14.72 10.13
CA GLU A 28 -4.48 14.07 9.96
C GLU A 28 -4.53 12.58 10.36
N MET A 29 -3.50 11.84 9.97
CA MET A 29 -3.42 10.40 10.23
C MET A 29 -1.99 10.05 10.62
N VAL A 30 -1.85 9.23 11.67
CA VAL A 30 -0.56 8.65 12.05
C VAL A 30 -0.76 7.16 12.35
N HIS A 31 0.01 6.31 11.67
CA HIS A 31 0.12 4.89 11.97
C HIS A 31 1.49 4.57 12.56
N GLY A 32 1.56 4.59 13.89
CA GLY A 32 2.79 4.23 14.60
C GLY A 32 3.24 2.81 14.29
N GLY A 33 4.54 2.61 14.07
CA GLY A 33 5.11 1.28 13.83
C GLY A 33 4.73 0.63 12.49
N ALA A 34 4.35 1.43 11.49
CA ALA A 34 4.02 0.95 10.14
C ALA A 34 5.10 0.03 9.52
N LEU A 35 6.37 0.29 9.84
CA LEU A 35 7.53 -0.48 9.38
C LEU A 35 8.14 -1.39 10.46
N SER A 36 7.45 -1.61 11.59
CA SER A 36 7.92 -2.47 12.68
C SER A 36 6.81 -3.40 13.16
N ASN A 37 6.09 -3.05 14.23
CA ASN A 37 5.05 -3.87 14.83
C ASN A 37 3.95 -4.21 13.81
N ALA A 38 3.59 -3.26 12.94
CA ALA A 38 2.59 -3.49 11.92
C ALA A 38 3.04 -4.55 10.91
N LEU A 39 4.34 -4.74 10.63
CA LEU A 39 4.78 -5.81 9.72
C LEU A 39 4.55 -7.20 10.30
N GLN A 40 4.65 -7.35 11.63
CA GLN A 40 4.58 -8.62 12.35
C GLN A 40 3.15 -9.12 12.56
N ASP A 41 2.17 -8.23 12.57
CA ASP A 41 0.77 -8.61 12.68
C ASP A 41 0.23 -9.12 11.34
N ASP A 42 0.29 -10.45 11.17
CA ASP A 42 -0.18 -11.17 10.00
C ASP A 42 -1.70 -11.00 9.77
N ALA A 43 -2.49 -10.75 10.82
CA ALA A 43 -3.94 -10.58 10.70
C ALA A 43 -4.34 -9.30 9.96
N LEU A 44 -3.51 -8.25 10.01
CA LEU A 44 -3.77 -6.98 9.33
C LEU A 44 -3.35 -6.96 7.85
N TRP A 45 -2.79 -8.05 7.32
CA TRP A 45 -2.47 -8.16 5.89
C TRP A 45 -3.71 -8.64 5.12
N VAL A 46 -4.26 -7.76 4.30
CA VAL A 46 -5.43 -8.00 3.47
C VAL A 46 -5.05 -8.85 2.26
N PRO A 47 -5.66 -10.03 2.05
CA PRO A 47 -5.42 -10.84 0.86
C PRO A 47 -5.88 -10.11 -0.40
N GLN A 48 -5.04 -10.09 -1.43
CA GLN A 48 -5.37 -9.58 -2.76
C GLN A 48 -5.51 -10.72 -3.77
N SER A 49 -4.56 -11.65 -3.77
CA SER A 49 -4.58 -12.87 -4.57
C SER A 49 -3.75 -13.95 -3.86
N GLU A 50 -3.69 -15.15 -4.43
CA GLU A 50 -2.93 -16.24 -3.84
C GLU A 50 -1.43 -15.87 -3.70
N GLY A 51 -0.95 -15.79 -2.47
CA GLY A 51 0.45 -15.44 -2.20
C GLY A 51 0.76 -13.94 -2.19
N VAL A 52 -0.25 -13.08 -2.37
CA VAL A 52 -0.12 -11.62 -2.42
C VAL A 52 -1.07 -10.97 -1.42
N TRP A 53 -0.52 -10.13 -0.56
CA TRP A 53 -1.27 -9.36 0.43
C TRP A 53 -0.88 -7.90 0.37
N PHE A 54 -1.78 -7.03 0.80
CA PHE A 54 -1.46 -5.64 1.07
C PHE A 54 -1.81 -5.24 2.49
N LYS A 55 -1.15 -4.21 2.98
CA LYS A 55 -1.47 -3.54 4.23
C LYS A 55 -1.69 -2.05 3.94
N PRO A 56 -2.93 -1.54 4.08
CA PRO A 56 -3.21 -0.14 3.77
C PRO A 56 -2.49 0.79 4.75
N LEU A 57 -1.96 1.90 4.24
CA LEU A 57 -1.44 3.03 5.01
C LEU A 57 -2.25 4.31 4.74
N MET A 58 -2.72 4.49 3.51
CA MET A 58 -3.59 5.58 3.09
C MET A 58 -4.50 5.10 1.96
N LEU A 59 -5.78 5.40 2.03
CA LEU A 59 -6.79 5.14 1.00
C LEU A 59 -7.53 6.46 0.76
N ASN A 60 -6.99 7.30 -0.13
CA ASN A 60 -7.53 8.62 -0.37
C ASN A 60 -8.58 8.57 -1.48
N VAL A 61 -9.85 8.60 -1.09
CA VAL A 61 -10.98 8.43 -2.02
C VAL A 61 -11.25 9.67 -2.86
N SER A 62 -10.88 10.85 -2.35
CA SER A 62 -11.12 12.13 -3.02
C SER A 62 -10.05 12.45 -4.07
N GLN A 63 -8.79 12.13 -3.77
CA GLN A 63 -7.66 12.32 -4.68
C GLN A 63 -7.38 11.07 -5.52
N GLY A 64 -8.04 9.95 -5.22
CA GLY A 64 -7.96 8.72 -6.01
C GLY A 64 -6.58 8.09 -5.97
N TYR A 65 -5.99 7.89 -4.79
CA TYR A 65 -4.72 7.16 -4.66
C TYR A 65 -4.71 6.29 -3.41
N PHE A 66 -3.77 5.35 -3.36
CA PHE A 66 -3.49 4.60 -2.15
C PHE A 66 -1.98 4.51 -1.88
N VAL A 67 -1.66 4.44 -0.59
CA VAL A 67 -0.34 4.07 -0.09
C VAL A 67 -0.50 2.78 0.68
N ASN A 68 0.24 1.74 0.30
CA ASN A 68 0.17 0.44 0.96
C ASN A 68 1.54 -0.23 1.00
N LEU A 69 1.71 -1.16 1.92
CA LEU A 69 2.74 -2.18 1.82
C LEU A 69 2.17 -3.33 1.00
N LEU A 70 2.93 -3.82 0.02
CA LEU A 70 2.64 -5.05 -0.69
C LEU A 70 3.57 -6.13 -0.17
N ARG A 71 3.03 -7.30 0.17
CA ARG A 71 3.79 -8.48 0.59
C ARG A 71 3.54 -9.63 -0.36
N VAL A 72 4.62 -10.27 -0.79
CA VAL A 72 4.59 -11.45 -1.65
C VAL A 72 5.43 -12.54 -1.02
N ARG A 73 4.85 -13.73 -0.80
CA ARG A 73 5.55 -14.94 -0.31
C ARG A 73 5.52 -16.08 -1.33
N LYS A 74 5.06 -15.81 -2.55
CA LYS A 74 4.99 -16.75 -3.66
C LYS A 74 5.90 -16.25 -4.78
N ALA A 75 6.78 -17.11 -5.25
CA ALA A 75 7.57 -16.82 -6.43
C ALA A 75 6.70 -16.77 -7.68
N GLY A 76 7.12 -15.98 -8.67
CA GLY A 76 6.50 -15.92 -9.99
C GLY A 76 5.87 -14.58 -10.32
N VAL A 77 5.04 -14.62 -11.35
CA VAL A 77 4.33 -13.47 -11.92
C VAL A 77 3.11 -13.14 -11.08
N LEU A 78 2.95 -11.88 -10.70
CA LEU A 78 1.73 -11.42 -10.03
C LEU A 78 0.61 -11.13 -11.04
N SER A 79 0.91 -10.33 -12.07
CA SER A 79 0.00 -9.97 -13.16
C SER A 79 0.61 -8.92 -14.09
N CYS A 80 0.33 -9.00 -15.39
CA CYS A 80 0.53 -7.87 -16.31
C CYS A 80 -0.54 -6.80 -16.09
N HIS A 81 -0.14 -5.54 -15.99
CA HIS A 81 -1.08 -4.44 -15.74
C HIS A 81 -0.56 -3.11 -16.26
N ARG A 82 -1.51 -2.18 -16.47
CA ARG A 82 -1.26 -0.81 -16.91
C ARG A 82 -1.70 0.18 -15.85
N HIS A 83 -0.83 1.10 -15.46
CA HIS A 83 -1.18 2.16 -14.50
C HIS A 83 -1.86 3.34 -15.18
N THR A 84 -2.89 3.90 -14.55
CA THR A 84 -3.56 5.13 -15.02
C THR A 84 -2.87 6.41 -14.53
N GLY A 85 -2.07 6.31 -13.46
CA GLY A 85 -1.30 7.40 -12.88
C GLY A 85 0.09 6.93 -12.44
N PRO A 86 0.92 7.81 -11.86
CA PRO A 86 2.27 7.45 -11.45
C PRO A 86 2.27 6.49 -10.26
N VAL A 87 3.28 5.63 -10.21
CA VAL A 87 3.58 4.81 -9.04
C VAL A 87 5.00 5.08 -8.54
N HIS A 88 5.11 5.18 -7.22
CA HIS A 88 6.38 5.25 -6.51
C HIS A 88 6.51 4.02 -5.63
N ALA A 89 7.65 3.34 -5.73
CA ALA A 89 7.94 2.13 -4.97
C ALA A 89 9.21 2.30 -4.12
N PHE A 90 9.17 1.79 -2.89
CA PHE A 90 10.35 1.68 -2.04
C PHE A 90 10.45 0.27 -1.47
N VAL A 91 11.50 -0.46 -1.82
CA VAL A 91 11.66 -1.87 -1.43
C VAL A 91 12.19 -1.95 -0.01
N LEU A 92 11.45 -2.65 0.86
CA LEU A 92 11.76 -2.79 2.28
C LEU A 92 12.35 -4.17 2.62
N LYS A 93 12.08 -5.17 1.78
CA LYS A 93 12.60 -6.53 1.95
C LYS A 93 12.55 -7.29 0.63
N GLY A 94 13.55 -8.13 0.39
CA GLY A 94 13.62 -9.00 -0.77
C GLY A 94 13.96 -8.24 -2.06
N ARG A 95 13.60 -8.82 -3.20
CA ARG A 95 13.77 -8.17 -4.51
C ARG A 95 12.72 -8.60 -5.51
N TRP A 96 12.50 -7.75 -6.49
CA TRP A 96 11.60 -7.99 -7.61
C TRP A 96 12.09 -7.20 -8.83
N TYR A 97 11.57 -7.53 -9.99
CA TYR A 97 11.77 -6.76 -11.21
C TYR A 97 10.56 -6.89 -12.12
N TYR A 98 10.51 -6.02 -13.12
CA TYR A 98 9.56 -6.13 -14.22
C TYR A 98 10.21 -6.88 -15.37
N LEU A 99 9.47 -7.79 -16.00
CA LEU A 99 9.99 -8.60 -17.11
C LEU A 99 10.37 -7.75 -18.35
N GLU A 100 9.81 -6.55 -18.43
CA GLU A 100 9.96 -5.59 -19.52
C GLU A 100 11.19 -4.69 -19.36
N HIS A 101 11.88 -4.74 -18.21
CA HIS A 101 13.01 -3.86 -17.88
C HIS A 101 14.29 -4.64 -17.54
N ASP A 102 15.43 -3.97 -17.63
CA ASP A 102 16.77 -4.55 -17.41
C ASP A 102 17.34 -4.35 -15.99
N TRP A 103 16.57 -3.71 -15.11
CA TRP A 103 16.94 -3.43 -13.73
C TRP A 103 16.27 -4.37 -12.73
N VAL A 104 16.83 -4.45 -11.53
CA VAL A 104 16.28 -5.18 -10.39
C VAL A 104 16.12 -4.22 -9.21
N ALA A 105 14.94 -4.23 -8.59
CA ALA A 105 14.69 -3.47 -7.37
C ALA A 105 14.86 -4.40 -6.16
N GLU A 106 15.87 -4.10 -5.34
CA GLU A 106 16.20 -4.82 -4.10
C GLU A 106 16.06 -3.94 -2.87
N GLU A 107 16.17 -4.50 -1.67
CA GLU A 107 16.02 -3.77 -0.41
C GLU A 107 16.78 -2.42 -0.39
N GLY A 108 16.06 -1.34 -0.08
CA GLY A 108 16.57 0.04 -0.11
C GLY A 108 16.41 0.75 -1.46
N SER A 109 15.99 0.05 -2.52
CA SER A 109 15.78 0.64 -3.84
C SER A 109 14.51 1.49 -3.88
N TYR A 110 14.58 2.58 -4.65
CA TYR A 110 13.43 3.34 -5.11
C TYR A 110 13.18 3.04 -6.59
N ALA A 111 11.92 2.86 -6.97
CA ALA A 111 11.50 2.76 -8.37
C ALA A 111 10.35 3.75 -8.66
N PHE A 112 10.31 4.22 -9.90
CA PHE A 112 9.27 5.09 -10.42
C PHE A 112 8.68 4.47 -11.69
N GLU A 113 7.36 4.42 -11.74
CA GLU A 113 6.62 3.94 -12.90
C GLU A 113 5.76 5.10 -13.44
N PRO A 114 5.97 5.52 -14.70
CA PRO A 114 5.18 6.59 -15.29
C PRO A 114 3.76 6.11 -15.63
N PRO A 115 2.78 7.02 -15.69
CA PRO A 115 1.43 6.69 -16.16
C PRO A 115 1.45 6.06 -17.56
N GLY A 116 0.62 5.03 -17.75
CA GLY A 116 0.43 4.36 -19.03
C GLY A 116 1.44 3.26 -19.34
N GLU A 117 2.47 3.09 -18.50
CA GLU A 117 3.40 1.97 -18.54
C GLU A 117 2.63 0.65 -18.34
N ILE A 118 3.03 -0.39 -19.09
CA ILE A 118 2.51 -1.76 -18.99
C ILE A 118 3.67 -2.67 -18.60
N HIS A 119 3.56 -3.34 -17.45
CA HIS A 119 4.59 -4.25 -16.95
C HIS A 119 4.04 -5.49 -16.25
N THR A 120 4.96 -6.42 -15.99
CA THR A 120 4.71 -7.67 -15.32
C THR A 120 5.64 -7.82 -14.12
N LEU A 121 5.13 -7.59 -12.90
CA LEU A 121 5.91 -7.76 -11.68
C LEU A 121 6.27 -9.23 -11.47
N TYR A 122 7.56 -9.50 -11.29
CA TYR A 122 8.10 -10.82 -11.05
C TYR A 122 8.93 -10.88 -9.77
N VAL A 123 8.63 -11.87 -8.93
CA VAL A 123 9.41 -12.18 -7.72
C VAL A 123 10.21 -13.46 -7.96
N PRO A 124 11.56 -13.43 -7.89
CA PRO A 124 12.40 -14.59 -8.13
C PRO A 124 12.15 -15.77 -7.16
N PRO A 125 12.37 -17.03 -7.58
CA PRO A 125 12.16 -18.21 -6.74
C PRO A 125 12.98 -18.27 -5.45
N ASP A 126 14.15 -17.64 -5.43
CA ASP A 126 15.03 -17.60 -4.26
C ASP A 126 14.67 -16.48 -3.27
N VAL A 127 13.63 -15.69 -3.55
CA VAL A 127 13.13 -14.64 -2.65
C VAL A 127 11.97 -15.21 -1.83
N PRO A 128 12.18 -15.54 -0.54
CA PRO A 128 11.13 -16.13 0.30
C PRO A 128 10.03 -15.13 0.66
N GLU A 129 10.36 -13.84 0.73
CA GLU A 129 9.43 -12.77 1.03
C GLU A 129 9.91 -11.46 0.41
N MET A 130 9.01 -10.76 -0.26
CA MET A 130 9.18 -9.39 -0.72
C MET A 130 8.20 -8.49 0.01
N ILE A 131 8.68 -7.32 0.47
CA ILE A 131 7.85 -6.24 1.00
C ILE A 131 8.25 -4.93 0.32
N THR A 132 7.30 -4.28 -0.34
CA THR A 132 7.52 -2.99 -1.01
C THR A 132 6.42 -2.00 -0.60
N LEU A 133 6.80 -0.79 -0.23
CA LEU A 133 5.86 0.31 -0.08
C LEU A 133 5.55 0.86 -1.47
N PHE A 134 4.27 0.93 -1.81
CA PHE A 134 3.78 1.55 -3.02
C PHE A 134 2.92 2.77 -2.67
N HIS A 135 3.16 3.87 -3.38
CA HIS A 135 2.19 4.94 -3.55
C HIS A 135 1.72 4.89 -5.02
N ALA A 136 0.47 4.50 -5.23
CA ALA A 136 -0.13 4.41 -6.55
C ALA A 136 -1.23 5.47 -6.70
N THR A 137 -1.04 6.37 -7.66
CA THR A 137 -2.04 7.39 -8.01
C THR A 137 -2.94 6.89 -9.12
N GLY A 138 -4.24 7.08 -8.96
CA GLY A 138 -5.27 6.43 -9.76
C GLY A 138 -5.41 4.96 -9.37
N GLY A 139 -5.36 4.10 -10.37
CA GLY A 139 -5.37 2.66 -10.22
C GLY A 139 -4.61 2.00 -11.36
N TYR A 140 -4.84 0.70 -11.53
CA TYR A 140 -4.32 -0.04 -12.65
C TYR A 140 -5.34 -0.98 -13.23
N VAL A 141 -5.18 -1.28 -14.51
CA VAL A 141 -6.01 -2.21 -15.27
C VAL A 141 -5.18 -3.45 -15.54
N TYR A 142 -5.69 -4.62 -15.18
CA TYR A 142 -5.07 -5.89 -15.54
C TYR A 142 -5.22 -6.12 -17.04
N ILE A 143 -4.13 -6.51 -17.69
CA ILE A 143 -4.05 -6.67 -19.14
C ILE A 143 -3.73 -8.15 -19.45
N ASP A 144 -4.46 -8.75 -20.39
CA ASP A 144 -4.15 -10.09 -20.89
C ASP A 144 -3.05 -10.08 -21.97
N ALA A 145 -2.69 -11.26 -22.47
CA ALA A 145 -1.62 -11.41 -23.46
C ALA A 145 -1.92 -10.71 -24.81
N ASP A 146 -3.19 -10.48 -25.12
CA ASP A 146 -3.64 -9.82 -26.35
C ASP A 146 -3.79 -8.29 -26.16
N GLY A 147 -3.51 -7.78 -24.96
CA GLY A 147 -3.62 -6.36 -24.64
C GLY A 147 -5.00 -5.92 -24.18
N ASN A 148 -5.93 -6.84 -23.92
CA ASN A 148 -7.29 -6.51 -23.49
C ASN A 148 -7.38 -6.30 -21.97
N PRO A 149 -8.22 -5.35 -21.52
CA PRO A 149 -8.49 -5.16 -20.10
C PRO A 149 -9.35 -6.31 -19.54
N VAL A 150 -8.86 -6.97 -18.49
CA VAL A 150 -9.56 -8.11 -17.84
C VAL A 150 -9.97 -7.84 -16.39
N GLY A 151 -9.58 -6.71 -15.83
CA GLY A 151 -9.94 -6.29 -14.49
C GLY A 151 -9.25 -4.98 -14.11
N TYR A 152 -9.49 -4.50 -12.90
CA TYR A 152 -8.86 -3.29 -12.40
C TYR A 152 -8.66 -3.34 -10.88
N GLU A 153 -7.76 -2.49 -10.39
CA GLU A 153 -7.63 -2.14 -9.00
C GLU A 153 -7.59 -0.62 -8.86
N ASP A 154 -8.32 -0.10 -7.88
CA ASP A 154 -8.31 1.30 -7.48
C ASP A 154 -8.46 1.41 -5.97
N VAL A 155 -8.57 2.65 -5.46
CA VAL A 155 -8.77 2.87 -4.02
C VAL A 155 -10.03 2.19 -3.48
N PHE A 156 -11.10 2.08 -4.29
CA PHE A 156 -12.37 1.48 -3.86
C PHE A 156 -12.33 -0.04 -3.85
N SER A 157 -11.63 -0.67 -4.80
CA SER A 157 -11.39 -2.12 -4.77
C SER A 157 -10.52 -2.50 -3.57
N LYS A 158 -9.48 -1.71 -3.25
CA LYS A 158 -8.68 -1.85 -2.02
C LYS A 158 -9.55 -1.74 -0.76
N ILE A 159 -10.42 -0.74 -0.69
CA ILE A 159 -11.38 -0.60 0.42
C ILE A 159 -12.27 -1.84 0.51
N GLY A 160 -12.81 -2.32 -0.62
CA GLY A 160 -13.65 -3.52 -0.67
C GLY A 160 -12.96 -4.76 -0.12
N HIS A 161 -11.72 -5.03 -0.55
CA HIS A 161 -10.90 -6.12 -0.03
C HIS A 161 -10.64 -5.99 1.47
N ALA A 162 -10.27 -4.79 1.93
CA ALA A 162 -9.99 -4.54 3.35
C ALA A 162 -11.23 -4.70 4.23
N ARG A 163 -12.39 -4.17 3.80
CA ARG A 163 -13.67 -4.32 4.50
C ARG A 163 -14.03 -5.79 4.69
N LYS A 164 -13.97 -6.56 3.60
CA LYS A 164 -14.28 -8.01 3.63
C LYS A 164 -13.34 -8.77 4.57
N HIS A 165 -12.05 -8.48 4.50
CA HIS A 165 -11.04 -9.14 5.34
C HIS A 165 -11.21 -8.81 6.82
N TYR A 166 -11.33 -7.52 7.17
CA TYR A 166 -11.46 -7.08 8.56
C TYR A 166 -12.76 -7.55 9.21
N GLU A 167 -13.86 -7.62 8.45
CA GLU A 167 -15.09 -8.29 8.91
C GLU A 167 -14.84 -9.77 9.24
N ALA A 168 -14.19 -10.50 8.33
CA ALA A 168 -13.96 -11.94 8.48
C ALA A 168 -13.08 -12.32 9.68
N ILE A 169 -12.16 -11.44 10.09
CA ILE A 169 -11.30 -11.66 11.26
C ILE A 169 -11.85 -11.03 12.56
N GLY A 170 -13.07 -10.50 12.54
CA GLY A 170 -13.74 -9.96 13.72
C GLY A 170 -13.34 -8.54 14.13
N LEU A 171 -12.60 -7.81 13.29
CA LEU A 171 -12.32 -6.38 13.51
C LEU A 171 -13.47 -5.47 13.05
N GLY A 172 -14.37 -6.01 12.24
CA GLY A 172 -15.49 -5.30 11.63
C GLY A 172 -15.08 -4.58 10.34
N ALA A 173 -16.01 -4.50 9.38
CA ALA A 173 -15.77 -3.88 8.08
C ALA A 173 -15.33 -2.41 8.19
N ASP A 174 -15.77 -1.69 9.22
CA ASP A 174 -15.45 -0.28 9.44
C ASP A 174 -14.05 -0.05 10.02
N HIS A 175 -13.30 -1.11 10.35
CA HIS A 175 -11.89 -0.98 10.72
C HIS A 175 -11.07 -0.27 9.63
N VAL A 176 -11.47 -0.41 8.36
CA VAL A 176 -10.82 0.26 7.22
C VAL A 176 -10.87 1.79 7.30
N GLN A 177 -11.84 2.38 8.00
CA GLN A 177 -12.03 3.84 8.06
C GLN A 177 -10.81 4.56 8.64
N ARG A 178 -9.98 3.85 9.42
CA ARG A 178 -8.70 4.34 9.96
C ARG A 178 -7.72 4.77 8.87
N PHE A 179 -7.84 4.20 7.67
CA PHE A 179 -6.96 4.44 6.52
C PHE A 179 -7.59 5.36 5.47
N ILE A 180 -8.89 5.67 5.56
CA ILE A 180 -9.61 6.42 4.51
C ILE A 180 -9.47 7.92 4.72
N ARG A 181 -9.20 8.66 3.63
CA ARG A 181 -9.22 10.13 3.60
C ARG A 181 -9.97 10.64 2.38
#